data_AF-A0A674ANZ7-F1
#
_entry.id   AF-A0A674ANZ7-F1
#
_cell.length_a   1.000
_cell.length_b   1.000
_cell.length_c   1.000
_cell.angle_alpha   90.00
_cell.angle_beta   90.00
_cell.angle_gamma   90.00
#
_symmetry.space_group_name_H-M   'P 1'
#
loop_
_entity.id
_entity.type
_entity.pdbx_description
1 polymer ?
#
loop_
_entity_poly.entity_id
_entity_poly.type
_entity_poly.pdbx_seq_one_letter_code
_entity_poly.pdbx_strand_id
1 'polypeptide(L)'
;MQCVYVPQFQMSASYSGRKCSVFMFHSFRCLLVTAVGNAVCLCSTEMQCVYVPQFQMSASYSGRKCSVFMFHTRQVVKLNASDLRLPSRAWKVKLVGEGADDAGGVFDDTITEMCQELETGVVDLLIPSPNATAEVGYNRDRFLLSPSACLDEQLLQFKFLGILMGVAIRTKKPLDLHLAPLVWKQLCCIPLVLEDLEEVDLLYVQTLNSILHIEDSGITEDNFHEMIPLDSFVGQSANGKMVPIIPGGNSIPLTFSNRKEYVARAIEYRLHEIDRQVAVVREGMSWIIPVPLLSLLTAKQLEQMVCGMPEISVDVLKKVVRYREVEEHHTQVQWFWQTLEDFSNEERVLFMRFVSGRSRLPANTADISQRFQIMKVDRPYDSLPTSQTCFFQLRLPPYSSQTVMSERLRYAINNCRSIDMDNYMLSRNVDNAEGSDTDY
;
A
#
# COMPACT_ATOMS: atom_id res chain seq x y z
N MET A 1 -19.04 -29.01 -21.23
CA MET A 1 -17.72 -29.25 -21.85
C MET A 1 -17.54 -28.31 -23.03
N GLN A 2 -16.79 -27.24 -22.86
CA GLN A 2 -16.11 -26.52 -23.93
C GLN A 2 -14.74 -26.13 -23.36
N CYS A 3 -13.71 -26.84 -23.82
CA CYS A 3 -12.32 -26.55 -23.47
C CYS A 3 -11.91 -25.27 -24.19
N VAL A 4 -11.46 -24.26 -23.44
CA VAL A 4 -10.80 -23.09 -24.01
C VAL A 4 -9.32 -23.41 -24.18
N TYR A 5 -8.90 -23.55 -25.43
CA TYR A 5 -7.51 -23.81 -25.84
C TYR A 5 -6.71 -22.50 -25.72
N VAL A 6 -5.69 -22.47 -24.87
CA VAL A 6 -4.71 -21.38 -24.81
C VAL A 6 -3.54 -21.75 -25.73
N PRO A 7 -3.28 -21.03 -26.83
CA PRO A 7 -2.15 -21.36 -27.69
C PRO A 7 -0.82 -21.00 -27.00
N GLN A 8 -0.01 -22.01 -26.69
CA GLN A 8 1.40 -21.82 -26.37
C GLN A 8 2.14 -21.38 -27.64
N PHE A 9 2.61 -20.14 -27.67
CA PHE A 9 3.58 -19.70 -28.67
C PHE A 9 4.97 -20.24 -28.29
N GLN A 10 5.38 -21.34 -28.91
CA GLN A 10 6.80 -21.70 -28.99
C GLN A 10 7.47 -20.80 -30.03
N MET A 11 8.24 -19.82 -29.58
CA MET A 11 9.22 -19.13 -30.44
C MET A 11 10.47 -20.00 -30.53
N SER A 12 10.67 -20.66 -31.68
CA SER A 12 11.95 -21.24 -32.07
C SER A 12 12.91 -20.14 -32.49
N ALA A 13 13.90 -19.85 -31.65
CA ALA A 13 15.01 -18.97 -32.02
C ALA A 13 16.10 -19.81 -32.71
N SER A 14 16.29 -19.60 -34.01
CA SER A 14 17.45 -20.10 -34.73
C SER A 14 18.70 -19.32 -34.29
N TYR A 15 19.67 -20.04 -33.77
CA TYR A 15 20.96 -19.49 -33.35
C TYR A 15 21.78 -19.05 -34.57
N SER A 16 22.04 -17.75 -34.69
CA SER A 16 23.29 -17.27 -35.27
C SER A 16 23.85 -16.18 -34.35
N GLY A 17 25.10 -16.39 -33.94
CA GLY A 17 25.63 -15.81 -32.71
C GLY A 17 25.83 -14.30 -32.73
N ARG A 18 25.60 -13.69 -31.56
CA ARG A 18 26.50 -12.74 -30.87
C ARG A 18 25.86 -12.36 -29.52
N LYS A 19 26.68 -12.34 -28.47
CA LYS A 19 26.32 -11.94 -27.11
C LYS A 19 25.80 -10.50 -27.09
N CYS A 20 24.50 -10.28 -27.26
CA CYS A 20 23.88 -8.94 -27.19
C CYS A 20 22.40 -8.95 -26.75
N SER A 21 21.89 -10.04 -26.15
CA SER A 21 20.46 -10.18 -25.85
C SER A 21 20.07 -9.67 -24.45
N VAL A 22 20.85 -9.90 -23.41
CA VAL A 22 20.40 -9.61 -22.02
C VAL A 22 20.26 -8.10 -21.73
N PHE A 23 21.16 -7.27 -22.25
CA PHE A 23 21.08 -5.80 -22.07
C PHE A 23 19.94 -5.17 -22.87
N MET A 24 19.66 -5.68 -24.07
CA MET A 24 18.63 -5.13 -24.94
C MET A 24 17.22 -5.41 -24.39
N PHE A 25 16.99 -6.60 -23.82
CA PHE A 25 15.71 -6.95 -23.18
C PHE A 25 15.43 -6.12 -21.91
N HIS A 26 16.44 -5.87 -21.07
CA HIS A 26 16.25 -5.05 -19.87
C HIS A 26 15.98 -3.58 -20.22
N SER A 27 16.70 -3.05 -21.22
CA SER A 27 16.51 -1.67 -21.69
C SER A 27 15.16 -1.48 -22.41
N PHE A 28 14.70 -2.47 -23.19
CA PHE A 28 13.36 -2.44 -23.80
C PHE A 28 12.25 -2.54 -22.75
N ARG A 29 12.41 -3.40 -21.73
CA ARG A 29 11.43 -3.55 -20.64
C ARG A 29 11.31 -2.26 -19.82
N CYS A 30 12.42 -1.59 -19.52
CA CYS A 30 12.41 -0.25 -18.90
C CYS A 30 11.73 0.80 -19.78
N LEU A 31 12.10 0.88 -21.08
CA LEU A 31 11.48 1.81 -22.03
C LEU A 31 9.97 1.59 -22.17
N LEU A 32 9.51 0.34 -22.21
CA LEU A 32 8.09 0.00 -22.31
C LEU A 32 7.34 0.32 -21.02
N VAL A 33 7.93 0.07 -19.85
CA VAL A 33 7.33 0.42 -18.55
C VAL A 33 7.24 1.94 -18.39
N THR A 34 8.27 2.69 -18.75
CA THR A 34 8.24 4.17 -18.74
C THR A 34 7.27 4.71 -19.79
N ALA A 35 7.23 4.13 -20.99
CA ALA A 35 6.31 4.55 -22.06
C ALA A 35 4.85 4.23 -21.73
N VAL A 36 4.54 3.05 -21.15
CA VAL A 36 3.19 2.71 -20.70
C VAL A 36 2.81 3.54 -19.48
N GLY A 37 3.72 3.73 -18.51
CA GLY A 37 3.49 4.61 -17.36
C GLY A 37 3.18 6.06 -17.76
N ASN A 38 3.87 6.58 -18.78
CA ASN A 38 3.63 7.92 -19.33
C ASN A 38 2.40 7.96 -20.27
N ALA A 39 2.13 6.90 -21.03
CA ALA A 39 0.97 6.81 -21.92
C ALA A 39 -0.36 6.68 -21.15
N VAL A 40 -0.34 6.07 -19.96
CA VAL A 40 -1.48 6.07 -19.03
C VAL A 40 -1.89 7.52 -18.67
N CYS A 41 -0.96 8.47 -18.65
CA CYS A 41 -1.24 9.89 -18.37
C CYS A 41 -1.66 10.73 -19.59
N LEU A 42 -1.47 10.25 -20.83
CA LEU A 42 -1.62 11.07 -22.05
C LEU A 42 -2.98 10.97 -22.76
N CYS A 43 -3.94 10.21 -22.24
CA CYS A 43 -5.28 10.18 -22.84
C CYS A 43 -6.11 11.42 -22.46
N SER A 44 -6.50 12.17 -23.49
CA SER A 44 -7.50 13.23 -23.63
C SER A 44 -7.09 14.69 -23.37
N THR A 45 -6.51 15.33 -24.39
CA THR A 45 -6.66 16.77 -24.68
C THR A 45 -7.90 17.02 -25.53
N GLU A 46 -9.08 16.74 -24.99
CA GLU A 46 -10.33 17.32 -25.50
C GLU A 46 -11.06 17.97 -24.33
N MET A 47 -11.41 19.24 -24.51
CA MET A 47 -12.08 20.08 -23.52
C MET A 47 -13.56 19.70 -23.44
N GLN A 48 -13.85 18.44 -23.13
CA GLN A 48 -15.16 18.00 -22.68
C GLN A 48 -15.30 18.31 -21.19
N CYS A 49 -16.50 18.69 -20.74
CA CYS A 49 -16.81 18.76 -19.32
C CYS A 49 -16.58 17.38 -18.70
N VAL A 50 -15.40 17.19 -18.10
CA VAL A 50 -15.01 15.91 -17.54
C VAL A 50 -15.88 15.63 -16.32
N TYR A 51 -16.79 14.66 -16.45
CA TYR A 51 -17.60 14.19 -15.33
C TYR A 51 -16.67 13.60 -14.27
N VAL A 52 -16.74 14.14 -13.05
CA VAL A 52 -16.04 13.60 -11.89
C VAL A 52 -17.10 13.03 -10.94
N PRO A 53 -17.12 11.71 -10.69
CA PRO A 53 -18.06 11.13 -9.73
C PRO A 53 -17.95 11.83 -8.37
N GLN A 54 -19.07 12.17 -7.76
CA GLN A 54 -19.11 12.84 -6.46
C GLN A 54 -19.88 12.00 -5.45
N PHE A 55 -19.25 11.76 -4.30
CA PHE A 55 -19.85 11.02 -3.20
C PHE A 55 -20.08 11.95 -2.01
N GLN A 56 -21.29 11.90 -1.46
CA GLN A 56 -21.66 12.60 -0.24
C GLN A 56 -21.64 11.62 0.92
N MET A 57 -20.84 11.92 1.93
CA MET A 57 -20.70 11.11 3.13
C MET A 57 -21.09 11.96 4.34
N SER A 58 -22.07 11.52 5.13
CA SER A 58 -22.54 12.25 6.31
C SER A 58 -21.82 11.81 7.57
N ALA A 59 -21.38 12.77 8.38
CA ALA A 59 -20.73 12.55 9.67
C ALA A 59 -21.73 12.14 10.78
N SER A 60 -22.87 11.49 10.46
CA SER A 60 -23.81 11.03 11.50
C SER A 60 -23.31 9.74 12.14
N TYR A 61 -22.35 9.93 13.04
CA TYR A 61 -21.65 8.97 13.89
C TYR A 61 -22.51 8.52 15.09
N SER A 62 -23.66 7.90 14.87
CA SER A 62 -24.46 7.33 15.97
C SER A 62 -24.89 5.88 15.68
N GLY A 63 -24.11 4.92 16.18
CA GLY A 63 -24.62 3.58 16.53
C GLY A 63 -23.96 2.37 15.87
N ARG A 64 -23.48 2.48 14.61
CA ARG A 64 -22.64 1.45 13.95
C ARG A 64 -21.70 2.16 12.97
N LYS A 65 -20.38 2.08 13.19
CA LYS A 65 -19.38 2.64 12.27
C LYS A 65 -19.58 2.01 10.88
N CYS A 66 -19.96 2.78 9.87
CA CYS A 66 -19.85 2.35 8.47
C CYS A 66 -18.44 2.67 8.01
N SER A 67 -17.67 1.65 7.64
CA SER A 67 -16.31 1.82 7.12
C SER A 67 -16.30 2.69 5.86
N VAL A 68 -15.33 3.60 5.77
CA VAL A 68 -15.07 4.45 4.60
C VAL A 68 -14.80 3.56 3.38
N PHE A 69 -14.00 2.51 3.54
CA PHE A 69 -13.71 1.54 2.50
C PHE A 69 -14.97 0.83 1.99
N MET A 70 -15.83 0.38 2.90
CA MET A 70 -17.09 -0.29 2.56
C MET A 70 -18.08 0.65 1.86
N PHE A 71 -18.12 1.91 2.31
CA PHE A 71 -18.92 2.95 1.67
C PHE A 71 -18.49 3.15 0.22
N HIS A 72 -17.19 3.35 -0.03
CA HIS A 72 -16.67 3.54 -1.38
C HIS A 72 -16.81 2.29 -2.26
N THR A 73 -16.62 1.10 -1.70
CA THR A 73 -16.85 -0.17 -2.41
C THR A 73 -18.24 -0.17 -3.06
N ARG A 74 -19.30 0.14 -2.30
CA ARG A 74 -20.70 0.09 -2.78
C ARG A 74 -21.02 1.11 -3.89
N GLN A 75 -20.24 2.17 -3.99
CA GLN A 75 -20.46 3.25 -4.95
C GLN A 75 -19.59 3.07 -6.18
N VAL A 76 -18.28 2.83 -5.99
CA VAL A 76 -17.28 2.80 -7.07
C VAL A 76 -17.46 1.60 -7.99
N VAL A 77 -17.82 0.43 -7.47
CA VAL A 77 -18.01 -0.78 -8.30
C VAL A 77 -19.20 -0.69 -9.26
N LYS A 78 -20.08 0.31 -9.08
CA LYS A 78 -21.24 0.60 -9.95
C LYS A 78 -20.92 1.59 -11.07
N LEU A 79 -19.76 2.24 -11.02
CA LEU A 79 -19.35 3.23 -12.01
C LEU A 79 -18.72 2.56 -13.23
N ASN A 80 -18.63 3.31 -14.34
CA ASN A 80 -17.84 2.88 -15.47
C ASN A 80 -16.36 3.08 -15.19
N ALA A 81 -15.53 2.13 -15.64
CA ALA A 81 -14.09 2.18 -15.49
C ALA A 81 -13.46 3.46 -16.08
N SER A 82 -14.03 4.01 -17.16
CA SER A 82 -13.58 5.27 -17.79
C SER A 82 -13.66 6.47 -16.85
N ASP A 83 -14.70 6.52 -16.00
CA ASP A 83 -15.02 7.69 -15.18
C ASP A 83 -14.05 7.83 -13.99
N LEU A 84 -13.32 6.76 -13.69
CA LEU A 84 -12.32 6.68 -12.63
C LEU A 84 -10.90 7.00 -13.14
N ARG A 85 -10.71 7.15 -14.46
CA ARG A 85 -9.40 7.36 -15.10
C ARG A 85 -9.01 8.84 -15.16
N LEU A 86 -9.27 9.57 -14.11
CA LEU A 86 -8.91 10.98 -14.01
C LEU A 86 -7.48 11.15 -13.48
N PRO A 87 -6.73 12.19 -13.91
CA PRO A 87 -5.30 12.31 -13.60
C PRO A 87 -5.00 12.73 -12.15
N SER A 88 -5.87 13.52 -11.50
CA SER A 88 -5.60 14.08 -10.17
C SER A 88 -6.36 13.39 -9.02
N ARG A 89 -7.57 12.91 -9.29
CA ARG A 89 -8.43 12.17 -8.36
C ARG A 89 -9.47 11.39 -9.14
N ALA A 90 -9.82 10.19 -8.70
CA ALA A 90 -10.82 9.36 -9.37
C ALA A 90 -12.27 9.74 -9.03
N TRP A 91 -12.50 10.41 -7.90
CA TRP A 91 -13.80 10.92 -7.46
C TRP A 91 -13.62 12.12 -6.52
N LYS A 92 -14.70 12.87 -6.29
CA LYS A 92 -14.80 13.91 -5.26
C LYS A 92 -15.52 13.38 -4.04
N VAL A 93 -15.07 13.80 -2.86
CA VAL A 93 -15.71 13.46 -1.58
C VAL A 93 -16.23 14.74 -0.94
N LYS A 94 -17.51 14.77 -0.57
CA LYS A 94 -18.11 15.86 0.20
C LYS A 94 -18.54 15.32 1.57
N LEU A 95 -17.86 15.78 2.62
CA LEU A 95 -18.21 15.46 4.00
C LEU A 95 -19.33 16.41 4.45
N VAL A 96 -20.53 15.85 4.65
CA VAL A 96 -21.71 16.61 5.04
C VAL A 96 -21.60 16.95 6.52
N GLY A 97 -21.51 18.24 6.83
CA GLY A 97 -21.45 18.77 8.20
C GLY A 97 -20.08 19.35 8.61
N GLU A 98 -19.01 19.09 7.85
CA GLU A 98 -17.64 19.44 8.26
C GLU A 98 -17.06 20.70 7.57
N GLY A 99 -17.86 21.44 6.80
CA GLY A 99 -17.41 22.69 6.14
C GLY A 99 -16.25 22.53 5.13
N ALA A 100 -15.73 21.31 4.95
CA ALA A 100 -14.64 20.99 4.04
C ALA A 100 -15.20 20.80 2.62
N ASP A 101 -14.80 21.69 1.71
CA ASP A 101 -15.07 21.57 0.27
C ASP A 101 -13.80 21.08 -0.46
N ASP A 102 -13.96 20.14 -1.39
CA ASP A 102 -12.90 19.25 -1.89
C ASP A 102 -11.87 19.92 -2.81
N ALA A 103 -10.83 20.49 -2.20
CA ALA A 103 -9.59 20.92 -2.85
C ALA A 103 -8.50 19.81 -2.91
N GLY A 104 -8.87 18.52 -2.80
CA GLY A 104 -7.96 17.37 -2.92
C GLY A 104 -7.46 16.77 -1.59
N GLY A 105 -7.54 17.52 -0.48
CA GLY A 105 -7.17 17.01 0.86
C GLY A 105 -8.12 15.91 1.35
N VAL A 106 -9.43 16.15 1.25
CA VAL A 106 -10.45 15.18 1.69
C VAL A 106 -10.32 13.82 0.98
N PHE A 107 -9.98 13.82 -0.32
CA PHE A 107 -9.72 12.59 -1.06
C PHE A 107 -8.52 11.83 -0.49
N ASP A 108 -7.41 12.52 -0.20
CA ASP A 108 -6.20 11.90 0.37
C ASP A 108 -6.48 11.35 1.78
N ASP A 109 -7.25 12.07 2.58
CA ASP A 109 -7.66 11.64 3.92
C ASP A 109 -8.51 10.37 3.86
N THR A 110 -9.49 10.29 2.93
CA THR A 110 -10.28 9.05 2.76
C THR A 110 -9.44 7.87 2.29
N ILE A 111 -8.44 8.08 1.42
CA ILE A 111 -7.52 7.00 1.04
C ILE A 111 -6.72 6.51 2.24
N THR A 112 -6.24 7.45 3.07
CA THR A 112 -5.47 7.13 4.27
C THR A 112 -6.31 6.33 5.25
N GLU A 113 -7.54 6.75 5.52
CA GLU A 113 -8.49 6.04 6.38
C GLU A 113 -8.80 4.64 5.83
N MET A 114 -9.04 4.51 4.52
CA MET A 114 -9.27 3.20 3.88
C MET A 114 -8.09 2.24 4.06
N CYS A 115 -6.84 2.71 3.97
CA CYS A 115 -5.67 1.87 4.23
C CYS A 115 -5.60 1.43 5.70
N GLN A 116 -5.90 2.35 6.64
CA GLN A 116 -5.94 2.02 8.07
C GLN A 116 -7.04 1.01 8.39
N GLU A 117 -8.24 1.16 7.84
CA GLU A 117 -9.36 0.22 8.06
C GLU A 117 -9.01 -1.20 7.59
N LEU A 118 -8.24 -1.34 6.50
CA LEU A 118 -7.79 -2.62 5.97
C LEU A 118 -6.76 -3.30 6.89
N GLU A 119 -5.81 -2.55 7.45
CA GLU A 119 -4.72 -3.11 8.28
C GLU A 119 -5.11 -3.26 9.76
N THR A 120 -6.11 -2.52 10.25
CA THR A 120 -6.60 -2.60 11.63
C THR A 120 -7.70 -3.66 11.83
N GLY A 121 -8.14 -4.31 10.76
CA GLY A 121 -9.20 -5.34 10.82
C GLY A 121 -10.61 -4.77 10.95
N VAL A 122 -10.82 -3.47 10.68
CA VAL A 122 -12.19 -2.93 10.52
C VAL A 122 -12.86 -3.57 9.30
N VAL A 123 -12.05 -3.92 8.29
CA VAL A 123 -12.45 -4.65 7.10
C VAL A 123 -11.67 -5.97 7.02
N ASP A 124 -12.39 -7.10 7.09
CA ASP A 124 -11.83 -8.47 7.16
C ASP A 124 -11.31 -9.01 5.81
N LEU A 125 -10.58 -8.17 5.06
CA LEU A 125 -9.97 -8.57 3.77
C LEU A 125 -8.50 -8.94 3.91
N LEU A 126 -7.82 -8.43 4.93
CA LEU A 126 -6.42 -8.69 5.18
C LEU A 126 -6.26 -9.47 6.48
N ILE A 127 -5.25 -10.32 6.54
CA ILE A 127 -4.81 -10.99 7.76
C ILE A 127 -3.32 -10.70 7.97
N PRO A 128 -2.84 -10.56 9.22
CA PRO A 128 -1.42 -10.55 9.48
C PRO A 128 -0.77 -11.83 8.94
N SER A 129 0.50 -11.77 8.55
CA SER A 129 1.24 -12.97 8.16
C SER A 129 1.26 -13.99 9.32
N PRO A 130 1.29 -15.30 9.03
CA PRO A 130 1.49 -16.31 10.07
C PRO A 130 2.74 -16.04 10.92
N ASN A 131 3.83 -15.58 10.31
CA ASN A 131 5.04 -15.11 10.99
C ASN A 131 4.78 -13.95 11.97
N ALA A 132 3.90 -13.00 11.62
CA ALA A 132 3.48 -11.94 12.55
C ALA A 132 2.79 -12.53 13.79
N THR A 133 1.84 -13.46 13.57
CA THR A 133 1.07 -14.11 14.64
C THR A 133 1.94 -15.00 15.53
N ALA A 134 2.92 -15.69 14.94
CA ALA A 134 3.84 -16.58 15.64
C ALA A 134 5.09 -15.86 16.18
N GLU A 135 5.27 -14.57 15.87
CA GLU A 135 6.43 -13.75 16.26
C GLU A 135 7.81 -14.29 15.81
N VAL A 136 7.85 -15.04 14.71
CA VAL A 136 9.07 -15.66 14.16
C VAL A 136 9.22 -15.39 12.66
N GLY A 137 10.41 -15.62 12.12
CA GLY A 137 10.68 -15.46 10.69
C GLY A 137 10.67 -13.99 10.22
N TYR A 138 10.58 -13.82 8.90
CA TYR A 138 10.54 -12.51 8.23
C TYR A 138 9.11 -12.00 8.04
N ASN A 139 8.95 -10.77 7.55
CA ASN A 139 7.67 -10.17 7.16
C ASN A 139 6.59 -10.19 8.27
N ARG A 140 7.02 -9.97 9.52
CA ARG A 140 6.15 -9.90 10.72
C ARG A 140 5.28 -8.65 10.78
N ASP A 141 5.60 -7.66 9.97
CA ASP A 141 4.88 -6.39 9.78
C ASP A 141 3.95 -6.44 8.55
N ARG A 142 3.82 -7.60 7.90
CA ARG A 142 3.14 -7.72 6.60
C ARG A 142 1.82 -8.48 6.68
N PHE A 143 0.97 -8.18 5.70
CA PHE A 143 -0.38 -8.73 5.57
C PHE A 143 -0.54 -9.61 4.33
N LEU A 144 -1.39 -10.62 4.43
CA LEU A 144 -1.89 -11.45 3.34
C LEU A 144 -3.35 -11.10 3.03
N LEU A 145 -3.82 -11.43 1.84
CA LEU A 145 -5.25 -11.42 1.56
C LEU A 145 -5.91 -12.56 2.36
N SER A 146 -7.09 -12.31 2.92
CA SER A 146 -7.83 -13.31 3.71
C SER A 146 -8.30 -14.45 2.80
N PRO A 147 -7.81 -15.68 2.99
CA PRO A 147 -8.18 -16.82 2.13
C PRO A 147 -9.65 -17.22 2.32
N SER A 148 -10.20 -16.97 3.51
CA SER A 148 -11.62 -17.22 3.81
C SER A 148 -12.57 -16.14 3.26
N ALA A 149 -12.06 -15.00 2.80
CA ALA A 149 -12.88 -13.92 2.26
C ALA A 149 -13.32 -14.25 0.82
N CYS A 150 -14.30 -15.14 0.71
CA CYS A 150 -14.77 -15.72 -0.55
C CYS A 150 -16.23 -15.38 -0.88
N LEU A 151 -16.94 -14.66 0.00
CA LEU A 151 -18.33 -14.24 -0.22
C LEU A 151 -18.39 -13.15 -1.30
N ASP A 152 -19.50 -13.08 -2.04
CA ASP A 152 -19.64 -12.12 -3.15
C ASP A 152 -19.43 -10.65 -2.71
N GLU A 153 -19.90 -10.28 -1.51
CA GLU A 153 -19.65 -8.93 -0.96
C GLU A 153 -18.15 -8.68 -0.71
N GLN A 154 -17.40 -9.69 -0.25
CA GLN A 154 -15.95 -9.59 -0.04
C GLN A 154 -15.17 -9.59 -1.36
N LEU A 155 -15.65 -10.31 -2.37
CA LEU A 155 -15.06 -10.24 -3.71
C LEU A 155 -15.25 -8.86 -4.34
N LEU A 156 -16.43 -8.23 -4.16
CA LEU A 156 -16.63 -6.84 -4.57
C LEU A 156 -15.65 -5.89 -3.87
N GLN A 157 -15.38 -6.14 -2.58
CA GLN A 157 -14.38 -5.39 -1.82
C GLN A 157 -12.95 -5.61 -2.35
N PHE A 158 -12.54 -6.84 -2.66
CA PHE A 158 -11.25 -7.09 -3.32
C PHE A 158 -11.14 -6.44 -4.70
N LYS A 159 -12.23 -6.43 -5.46
CA LYS A 159 -12.29 -5.71 -6.74
C LYS A 159 -12.08 -4.22 -6.53
N PHE A 160 -12.72 -3.65 -5.51
CA PHE A 160 -12.50 -2.26 -5.14
C PHE A 160 -11.06 -1.99 -4.66
N LEU A 161 -10.46 -2.88 -3.88
CA LEU A 161 -9.04 -2.80 -3.52
C LEU A 161 -8.15 -2.72 -4.78
N GLY A 162 -8.42 -3.56 -5.78
CA GLY A 162 -7.75 -3.50 -7.08
C GLY A 162 -7.93 -2.17 -7.81
N ILE A 163 -9.16 -1.64 -7.84
CA ILE A 163 -9.45 -0.32 -8.40
C ILE A 163 -8.64 0.75 -7.66
N LEU A 164 -8.62 0.71 -6.32
CA LEU A 164 -7.90 1.65 -5.47
C LEU A 164 -6.39 1.62 -5.75
N MET A 165 -5.79 0.43 -5.90
CA MET A 165 -4.39 0.29 -6.32
C MET A 165 -4.13 0.91 -7.70
N GLY A 166 -5.03 0.69 -8.66
CA GLY A 166 -4.94 1.31 -9.98
C GLY A 166 -5.06 2.85 -9.93
N VAL A 167 -5.97 3.36 -9.08
CA VAL A 167 -6.13 4.80 -8.84
C VAL A 167 -4.88 5.40 -8.21
N ALA A 168 -4.24 4.73 -7.25
CA ALA A 168 -2.99 5.17 -6.65
C ALA A 168 -1.87 5.33 -7.69
N ILE A 169 -1.71 4.34 -8.58
CA ILE A 169 -0.76 4.38 -9.69
C ILE A 169 -1.03 5.57 -10.62
N ARG A 170 -2.30 5.81 -10.96
CA ARG A 170 -2.70 6.84 -11.93
C ARG A 170 -2.62 8.25 -11.37
N THR A 171 -3.07 8.43 -10.13
CA THR A 171 -3.13 9.73 -9.44
C THR A 171 -1.83 10.10 -8.73
N LYS A 172 -0.87 9.17 -8.66
CA LYS A 172 0.42 9.33 -7.96
C LYS A 172 0.26 9.57 -6.46
N LYS A 173 -0.81 9.02 -5.89
CA LYS A 173 -1.16 9.10 -4.47
C LYS A 173 -0.97 7.70 -3.86
N PRO A 174 0.18 7.43 -3.23
CA PRO A 174 0.52 6.09 -2.79
C PRO A 174 -0.40 5.59 -1.66
N LEU A 175 -0.63 4.28 -1.64
CA LEU A 175 -1.36 3.61 -0.55
C LEU A 175 -0.37 3.15 0.53
N ASP A 176 -0.62 3.51 1.78
CA ASP A 176 0.18 3.03 2.92
C ASP A 176 -0.27 1.61 3.30
N LEU A 177 0.02 0.64 2.42
CA LEU A 177 -0.30 -0.78 2.58
C LEU A 177 0.97 -1.63 2.70
N HIS A 178 0.96 -2.60 3.60
CA HIS A 178 2.09 -3.45 3.96
C HIS A 178 1.81 -4.90 3.55
N LEU A 179 1.47 -5.14 2.29
CA LEU A 179 1.24 -6.50 1.79
C LEU A 179 2.56 -7.30 1.71
N ALA A 180 2.48 -8.61 1.94
CA ALA A 180 3.63 -9.49 1.87
C ALA A 180 4.16 -9.66 0.42
N PRO A 181 5.47 -9.91 0.24
CA PRO A 181 6.10 -10.05 -1.08
C PRO A 181 5.39 -11.03 -2.04
N LEU A 182 4.90 -12.16 -1.53
CA LEU A 182 4.21 -13.17 -2.34
C LEU A 182 2.89 -12.65 -2.96
N VAL A 183 2.19 -11.74 -2.28
CA VAL A 183 0.95 -11.13 -2.81
C VAL A 183 1.28 -10.30 -4.06
N TRP A 184 2.34 -9.51 -4.00
CA TRP A 184 2.83 -8.73 -5.14
C TRP A 184 3.31 -9.62 -6.29
N LYS A 185 3.95 -10.76 -6.00
CA LYS A 185 4.32 -11.75 -7.02
C LYS A 185 3.08 -12.31 -7.73
N GLN A 186 2.05 -12.71 -7.01
CA GLN A 186 0.81 -13.22 -7.62
C GLN A 186 0.07 -12.12 -8.42
N LEU A 187 0.04 -10.89 -7.93
CA LEU A 187 -0.50 -9.72 -8.67
C LEU A 187 0.26 -9.44 -9.98
N CYS A 188 1.51 -9.91 -10.11
CA CYS A 188 2.31 -9.85 -11.35
C CYS A 188 2.29 -11.15 -12.18
N CYS A 189 1.56 -12.20 -11.77
CA CYS A 189 1.60 -13.54 -12.38
C CYS A 189 3.01 -14.16 -12.32
N ILE A 190 3.79 -13.82 -11.30
CA ILE A 190 5.08 -14.44 -11.04
C ILE A 190 4.81 -15.74 -10.26
N PRO A 191 5.25 -16.91 -10.75
CA PRO A 191 5.11 -18.17 -10.02
C PRO A 191 5.81 -18.09 -8.67
N LEU A 192 5.13 -18.60 -7.64
CA LEU A 192 5.69 -18.68 -6.29
C LEU A 192 6.54 -19.94 -6.12
N VAL A 193 7.48 -19.88 -5.18
CA VAL A 193 8.34 -20.99 -4.77
C VAL A 193 8.23 -21.24 -3.26
N LEU A 194 8.81 -22.32 -2.74
CA LEU A 194 8.71 -22.67 -1.31
C LEU A 194 9.25 -21.56 -0.40
N GLU A 195 10.32 -20.88 -0.83
CA GLU A 195 10.94 -19.78 -0.09
C GLU A 195 9.96 -18.61 0.11
N ASP A 196 9.04 -18.39 -0.84
CA ASP A 196 7.99 -17.36 -0.71
C ASP A 196 7.00 -17.68 0.41
N LEU A 197 6.73 -18.96 0.65
CA LEU A 197 5.90 -19.40 1.76
C LEU A 197 6.68 -19.29 3.09
N GLU A 198 7.94 -19.71 3.11
CA GLU A 198 8.80 -19.63 4.30
C GLU A 198 8.96 -18.19 4.81
N GLU A 199 9.03 -17.22 3.88
CA GLU A 199 9.09 -15.80 4.18
C GLU A 199 7.90 -15.26 4.98
N VAL A 200 6.74 -15.93 4.95
CA VAL A 200 5.53 -15.51 5.67
C VAL A 200 5.01 -16.54 6.68
N ASP A 201 5.47 -17.78 6.61
CA ASP A 201 4.98 -18.91 7.42
C ASP A 201 6.09 -19.95 7.68
N LEU A 202 7.12 -19.53 8.42
CA LEU A 202 8.32 -20.31 8.69
C LEU A 202 7.99 -21.61 9.44
N LEU A 203 7.15 -21.54 10.49
CA LEU A 203 6.82 -22.70 11.31
C LEU A 203 6.04 -23.75 10.53
N TYR A 204 5.18 -23.33 9.61
CA TYR A 204 4.46 -24.27 8.75
C TYR A 204 5.43 -25.03 7.84
N VAL A 205 6.36 -24.34 7.18
CA VAL A 205 7.39 -24.97 6.34
C VAL A 205 8.27 -25.92 7.17
N GLN A 206 8.68 -25.53 8.37
CA GLN A 206 9.43 -26.40 9.29
C GLN A 206 8.63 -27.65 9.70
N THR A 207 7.34 -27.50 9.97
CA THR A 207 6.44 -28.62 10.30
C THR A 207 6.34 -29.59 9.12
N LEU A 208 6.15 -29.09 7.91
CA LEU A 208 6.10 -29.92 6.70
C LEU A 208 7.43 -30.63 6.43
N ASN A 209 8.57 -29.94 6.60
CA ASN A 209 9.88 -30.56 6.49
C ASN A 209 10.08 -31.67 7.53
N SER A 210 9.59 -31.48 8.75
CA SER A 210 9.64 -32.50 9.80
C SER A 210 8.81 -33.73 9.45
N ILE A 211 7.63 -33.55 8.84
CA ILE A 211 6.81 -34.66 8.33
C ILE A 211 7.49 -35.38 7.15
N LEU A 212 8.15 -34.62 6.26
CA LEU A 212 8.84 -35.16 5.09
C LEU A 212 10.01 -36.08 5.50
N HIS A 213 10.79 -35.63 6.47
CA HIS A 213 12.02 -36.26 6.97
C HIS A 213 11.82 -36.97 8.31
N ILE A 214 10.59 -37.42 8.59
CA ILE A 214 10.22 -37.97 9.90
C ILE A 214 11.04 -39.22 10.31
N GLU A 215 11.57 -39.94 9.32
CA GLU A 215 12.47 -41.10 9.48
C GLU A 215 13.78 -40.73 10.20
N ASP A 216 14.29 -39.52 9.97
CA ASP A 216 15.53 -39.04 10.60
C ASP A 216 15.35 -38.85 12.12
N SER A 217 14.11 -38.76 12.58
CA SER A 217 13.73 -38.70 13.99
C SER A 217 13.44 -40.09 14.60
N GLY A 218 13.66 -41.17 13.86
CA GLY A 218 13.41 -42.55 14.31
C GLY A 218 11.93 -42.94 14.36
N ILE A 219 11.06 -42.17 13.70
CA ILE A 219 9.62 -42.44 13.62
C ILE A 219 9.38 -43.43 12.48
N THR A 220 8.60 -44.47 12.76
CA THR A 220 8.25 -45.56 11.85
C THR A 220 6.74 -45.54 11.57
N GLU A 221 6.27 -46.46 10.72
CA GLU A 221 4.85 -46.60 10.43
C GLU A 221 4.02 -46.90 11.70
N ASP A 222 4.55 -47.72 12.60
CA ASP A 222 3.87 -48.15 13.84
C ASP A 222 3.55 -47.00 14.81
N ASN A 223 4.40 -45.96 14.88
CA ASN A 223 4.24 -44.84 15.82
C ASN A 223 3.91 -43.50 15.12
N PHE A 224 3.65 -43.51 13.81
CA PHE A 224 3.40 -42.32 13.01
C PHE A 224 2.22 -41.48 13.54
N HIS A 225 1.09 -42.13 13.82
CA HIS A 225 -0.13 -41.46 14.29
C HIS A 225 -0.04 -40.97 15.74
N GLU A 226 0.92 -41.45 16.52
CA GLU A 226 1.20 -40.93 17.87
C GLU A 226 1.97 -39.61 17.80
N MET A 227 2.79 -39.42 16.76
CA MET A 227 3.70 -38.28 16.61
C MET A 227 3.12 -37.16 15.74
N ILE A 228 2.31 -37.49 14.74
CA ILE A 228 1.70 -36.53 13.82
C ILE A 228 0.20 -36.38 14.12
N PRO A 229 -0.25 -35.25 14.69
CA PRO A 229 -1.65 -35.03 15.09
C PRO A 229 -2.53 -34.62 13.89
N LEU A 230 -2.40 -35.33 12.77
CA LEU A 230 -3.16 -35.10 11.54
C LEU A 230 -3.74 -36.43 11.04
N ASP A 231 -5.06 -36.53 11.01
CA ASP A 231 -5.75 -37.78 10.64
C ASP A 231 -5.88 -37.97 9.12
N SER A 232 -5.86 -36.88 8.36
CA SER A 232 -6.22 -36.88 6.93
C SER A 232 -5.49 -35.77 6.15
N PHE A 233 -5.77 -35.64 4.85
CA PHE A 233 -5.25 -34.58 3.99
C PHE A 233 -5.94 -33.23 4.27
N VAL A 234 -5.82 -32.82 5.52
CA VAL A 234 -6.23 -31.53 6.08
C VAL A 234 -4.97 -30.82 6.57
N GLY A 235 -4.89 -29.53 6.30
CA GLY A 235 -3.77 -28.69 6.68
C GLY A 235 -4.25 -27.36 7.25
N GLN A 236 -3.34 -26.64 7.88
CA GLN A 236 -3.62 -25.32 8.43
C GLN A 236 -3.55 -24.25 7.33
N SER A 237 -4.63 -23.47 7.18
CA SER A 237 -4.73 -22.27 6.35
C SER A 237 -3.88 -21.11 6.91
N ALA A 238 -3.56 -20.09 6.10
CA ALA A 238 -2.88 -18.88 6.59
C ALA A 238 -3.59 -18.20 7.77
N ASN A 239 -4.91 -18.36 7.89
CA ASN A 239 -5.69 -17.80 9.00
C ASN A 239 -5.85 -18.76 10.20
N GLY A 240 -5.10 -19.86 10.22
CA GLY A 240 -5.08 -20.82 11.30
C GLY A 240 -6.16 -21.90 11.25
N LYS A 241 -7.13 -21.84 10.31
CA LYS A 241 -8.20 -22.84 10.19
C LYS A 241 -7.71 -24.14 9.56
N MET A 242 -8.18 -25.27 10.07
CA MET A 242 -7.95 -26.58 9.45
C MET A 242 -8.89 -26.79 8.27
N VAL A 243 -8.33 -27.06 7.09
CA VAL A 243 -9.07 -27.16 5.82
C VAL A 243 -8.52 -28.29 4.94
N PRO A 244 -9.35 -28.92 4.08
CA PRO A 244 -8.86 -29.90 3.12
C PRO A 244 -7.88 -29.25 2.14
N ILE A 245 -6.66 -29.77 2.05
CA ILE A 245 -5.61 -29.26 1.12
C ILE A 245 -5.79 -29.78 -0.30
N ILE A 246 -6.64 -30.80 -0.48
CA ILE A 246 -7.07 -31.33 -1.76
C ILE A 246 -8.59 -31.60 -1.74
N PRO A 247 -9.26 -31.66 -2.90
CA PRO A 247 -10.66 -32.07 -2.98
C PRO A 247 -10.89 -33.43 -2.31
N GLY A 248 -11.82 -33.50 -1.36
CA GLY A 248 -12.10 -34.71 -0.60
C GLY A 248 -11.04 -35.07 0.45
N GLY A 249 -10.10 -34.18 0.78
CA GLY A 249 -8.97 -34.43 1.68
C GLY A 249 -9.36 -34.96 3.07
N ASN A 250 -10.54 -34.58 3.59
CA ASN A 250 -11.09 -35.11 4.84
C ASN A 250 -11.25 -36.65 4.84
N SER A 251 -11.45 -37.23 3.66
CA SER A 251 -11.69 -38.67 3.49
C SER A 251 -10.43 -39.45 3.10
N ILE A 252 -9.29 -38.78 2.97
CA ILE A 252 -8.01 -39.39 2.58
C ILE A 252 -7.13 -39.43 3.84
N PRO A 253 -6.96 -40.59 4.48
CA PRO A 253 -6.13 -40.70 5.68
C PRO A 253 -4.67 -40.34 5.38
N LEU A 254 -4.05 -39.61 6.30
CA LEU A 254 -2.62 -39.38 6.26
C LEU A 254 -1.92 -40.60 6.86
N THR A 255 -1.04 -41.24 6.10
CA THR A 255 -0.28 -42.41 6.52
C THR A 255 1.21 -42.16 6.38
N PHE A 256 2.02 -42.98 7.05
CA PHE A 256 3.47 -42.92 6.89
C PHE A 256 3.89 -43.01 5.42
N SER A 257 3.29 -43.89 4.64
CA SER A 257 3.64 -44.10 3.22
C SER A 257 3.25 -42.94 2.30
N ASN A 258 2.14 -42.24 2.57
CA ASN A 258 1.65 -41.14 1.72
C ASN A 258 2.07 -39.74 2.20
N ARG A 259 2.80 -39.62 3.32
CA ARG A 259 3.25 -38.34 3.91
C ARG A 259 3.98 -37.41 2.94
N LYS A 260 4.75 -37.97 1.99
CA LYS A 260 5.49 -37.17 0.99
C LYS A 260 4.54 -36.48 0.01
N GLU A 261 3.47 -37.17 -0.38
CA GLU A 261 2.40 -36.58 -1.18
C GLU A 261 1.67 -35.51 -0.36
N TYR A 262 1.31 -35.80 0.89
CA TYR A 262 0.69 -34.81 1.78
C TYR A 262 1.50 -33.51 1.84
N VAL A 263 2.81 -33.58 2.09
CA VAL A 263 3.69 -32.42 2.16
C VAL A 263 3.68 -31.63 0.84
N ALA A 264 3.81 -32.32 -0.30
CA ALA A 264 3.77 -31.67 -1.61
C ALA A 264 2.42 -30.95 -1.86
N ARG A 265 1.29 -31.60 -1.50
CA ARG A 265 -0.04 -30.99 -1.63
C ARG A 265 -0.26 -29.83 -0.67
N ALA A 266 0.31 -29.91 0.53
CA ALA A 266 0.20 -28.87 1.55
C ALA A 266 0.93 -27.59 1.11
N ILE A 267 2.14 -27.73 0.55
CA ILE A 267 2.89 -26.61 -0.04
C ILE A 267 2.09 -26.00 -1.21
N GLU A 268 1.65 -26.83 -2.15
CA GLU A 268 0.86 -26.37 -3.32
C GLU A 268 -0.39 -25.61 -2.89
N TYR A 269 -1.13 -26.15 -1.92
CA TYR A 269 -2.30 -25.50 -1.35
C TYR A 269 -1.98 -24.10 -0.79
N ARG A 270 -0.93 -23.98 0.03
CA ARG A 270 -0.58 -22.70 0.67
C ARG A 270 -0.09 -21.66 -0.33
N LEU A 271 0.67 -22.07 -1.35
CA LEU A 271 1.14 -21.17 -2.41
C LEU A 271 -0.04 -20.63 -3.24
N HIS A 272 -1.09 -21.42 -3.43
CA HIS A 272 -2.25 -21.06 -4.26
C HIS A 272 -3.51 -20.67 -3.47
N GLU A 273 -3.39 -20.51 -2.15
CA GLU A 273 -4.53 -20.35 -1.25
C GLU A 273 -5.37 -19.10 -1.55
N ILE A 274 -4.70 -18.02 -1.99
CA ILE A 274 -5.31 -16.70 -2.21
C ILE A 274 -5.51 -16.36 -3.69
N ASP A 275 -5.35 -17.33 -4.61
CA ASP A 275 -5.42 -17.10 -6.05
C ASP A 275 -6.75 -16.47 -6.49
N ARG A 276 -7.86 -16.89 -5.87
CA ARG A 276 -9.19 -16.36 -6.16
C ARG A 276 -9.28 -14.87 -5.82
N GLN A 277 -8.79 -14.47 -4.65
CA GLN A 277 -8.78 -13.08 -4.20
C GLN A 277 -7.86 -12.24 -5.10
N VAL A 278 -6.66 -12.74 -5.39
CA VAL A 278 -5.70 -12.08 -6.29
C VAL A 278 -6.32 -11.86 -7.67
N ALA A 279 -6.99 -12.84 -8.26
CA ALA A 279 -7.63 -12.70 -9.57
C ALA A 279 -8.64 -11.54 -9.59
N VAL A 280 -9.42 -11.38 -8.52
CA VAL A 280 -10.41 -10.31 -8.39
C VAL A 280 -9.76 -8.95 -8.15
N VAL A 281 -8.68 -8.87 -7.35
CA VAL A 281 -7.88 -7.63 -7.23
C VAL A 281 -7.31 -7.23 -8.59
N ARG A 282 -6.76 -8.17 -9.36
CA ARG A 282 -6.24 -7.91 -10.70
C ARG A 282 -7.31 -7.44 -11.67
N GLU A 283 -8.51 -8.00 -11.59
CA GLU A 283 -9.67 -7.52 -12.36
C GLU A 283 -9.95 -6.05 -12.04
N GLY A 284 -9.96 -5.69 -10.75
CA GLY A 284 -10.11 -4.30 -10.31
C GLY A 284 -9.01 -3.38 -10.84
N MET A 285 -7.74 -3.80 -10.77
CA MET A 285 -6.62 -3.01 -11.31
C MET A 285 -6.78 -2.76 -12.82
N SER A 286 -7.25 -3.75 -13.57
CA SER A 286 -7.45 -3.66 -15.02
C SER A 286 -8.48 -2.61 -15.45
N TRP A 287 -9.35 -2.17 -14.54
CA TRP A 287 -10.27 -1.07 -14.81
C TRP A 287 -9.55 0.26 -15.01
N ILE A 288 -8.42 0.46 -14.32
CA ILE A 288 -7.73 1.76 -14.29
C ILE A 288 -6.44 1.73 -15.10
N ILE A 289 -5.69 0.63 -15.06
CA ILE A 289 -4.40 0.48 -15.72
C ILE A 289 -4.41 -0.65 -16.77
N PRO A 290 -3.62 -0.55 -17.85
CA PRO A 290 -3.57 -1.59 -18.88
C PRO A 290 -3.11 -2.94 -18.32
N VAL A 291 -3.82 -4.02 -18.63
CA VAL A 291 -3.48 -5.39 -18.20
C VAL A 291 -2.02 -5.79 -18.49
N PRO A 292 -1.41 -5.47 -19.66
CA PRO A 292 -0.02 -5.83 -19.90
C PRO A 292 0.98 -5.22 -18.90
N LEU A 293 0.66 -4.08 -18.29
CA LEU A 293 1.51 -3.46 -17.27
C LEU A 293 1.66 -4.37 -16.05
N LEU A 294 0.60 -5.08 -15.66
CA LEU A 294 0.63 -6.00 -14.52
C LEU A 294 1.62 -7.16 -14.73
N SER A 295 1.75 -7.66 -15.96
CA SER A 295 2.61 -8.81 -16.26
C SER A 295 4.06 -8.43 -16.61
N LEU A 296 4.32 -7.15 -16.92
CA LEU A 296 5.67 -6.67 -17.28
C LEU A 296 6.48 -6.20 -16.07
N LEU A 297 5.84 -5.91 -14.95
CA LEU A 297 6.50 -5.44 -13.74
C LEU A 297 7.07 -6.58 -12.90
N THR A 298 8.15 -6.30 -12.18
CA THR A 298 8.54 -7.13 -11.04
C THR A 298 7.62 -6.84 -9.85
N ALA A 299 7.52 -7.77 -8.90
CA ALA A 299 6.74 -7.58 -7.66
C ALA A 299 7.10 -6.28 -6.94
N LYS A 300 8.40 -6.02 -6.77
CA LYS A 300 8.92 -4.80 -6.13
C LYS A 300 8.54 -3.51 -6.89
N GLN A 301 8.57 -3.53 -8.22
CA GLN A 301 8.17 -2.36 -9.00
C GLN A 301 6.67 -2.09 -8.88
N LEU A 302 5.84 -3.14 -8.86
CA LEU A 302 4.40 -2.98 -8.65
C LEU A 302 4.10 -2.39 -7.26
N GLU A 303 4.73 -2.94 -6.20
CA GLU A 303 4.65 -2.41 -4.84
C GLU A 303 5.03 -0.92 -4.82
N GLN A 304 6.17 -0.53 -5.41
CA GLN A 304 6.60 0.87 -5.43
C GLN A 304 5.64 1.79 -6.21
N MET A 305 4.99 1.29 -7.25
CA MET A 305 4.00 2.06 -8.01
C MET A 305 2.69 2.26 -7.23
N VAL A 306 2.29 1.29 -6.41
CA VAL A 306 1.06 1.34 -5.61
C VAL A 306 1.30 2.06 -4.28
N CYS A 307 2.36 1.70 -3.57
CA CYS A 307 2.64 2.10 -2.19
C CYS A 307 3.70 3.19 -2.06
N GLY A 308 4.39 3.54 -3.15
CA GLY A 308 5.47 4.52 -3.11
C GLY A 308 6.75 3.95 -2.49
N MET A 309 7.67 4.84 -2.11
CA MET A 309 8.93 4.44 -1.49
C MET A 309 8.73 4.24 0.01
N PRO A 310 9.14 3.07 0.56
CA PRO A 310 9.09 2.83 2.01
C PRO A 310 10.14 3.66 2.76
N GLU A 311 11.26 3.97 2.10
CA GLU A 311 12.32 4.80 2.66
C GLU A 311 12.16 6.27 2.24
N ILE A 312 12.22 7.17 3.22
CA ILE A 312 12.16 8.61 2.96
C ILE A 312 13.59 9.13 2.75
N SER A 313 13.95 9.32 1.48
CA SER A 313 15.25 9.87 1.08
C SER A 313 15.30 11.39 1.30
N VAL A 314 16.23 11.82 2.16
CA VAL A 314 16.50 13.25 2.39
C VAL A 314 16.97 13.94 1.10
N ASP A 315 17.75 13.26 0.28
CA ASP A 315 18.23 13.79 -1.01
C ASP A 315 17.08 14.09 -1.97
N VAL A 316 16.03 13.26 -1.98
CA VAL A 316 14.83 13.51 -2.78
C VAL A 316 14.11 14.77 -2.27
N LEU A 317 13.95 14.90 -0.95
CA LEU A 317 13.32 16.08 -0.35
C LEU A 317 14.10 17.37 -0.66
N LYS A 318 15.43 17.33 -0.58
CA LYS A 318 16.31 18.45 -0.98
C LYS A 318 16.12 18.84 -2.45
N LYS A 319 15.90 17.87 -3.36
CA LYS A 319 15.67 18.16 -4.79
C LYS A 319 14.32 18.84 -5.08
N VAL A 320 13.31 18.62 -4.22
CA VAL A 320 11.96 19.14 -4.44
C VAL A 320 11.60 20.31 -3.52
N VAL A 321 12.51 20.76 -2.67
CA VAL A 321 12.26 21.84 -1.71
C VAL A 321 12.14 23.21 -2.39
N ARG A 322 11.35 24.10 -1.78
CA ARG A 322 11.31 25.53 -2.02
C ARG A 322 11.44 26.26 -0.70
N TYR A 323 12.44 27.13 -0.60
CA TYR A 323 12.62 28.00 0.55
C TYR A 323 11.75 29.25 0.39
N ARG A 324 11.04 29.63 1.46
CA ARG A 324 10.23 30.86 1.53
C ARG A 324 10.68 31.68 2.72
N GLU A 325 11.01 32.96 2.48
CA GLU A 325 11.45 33.87 3.55
C GLU A 325 12.71 33.37 4.30
N VAL A 326 13.46 32.47 3.67
CA VAL A 326 14.72 31.92 4.15
C VAL A 326 15.55 31.48 2.95
N GLU A 327 16.87 31.52 3.09
CA GLU A 327 17.82 31.09 2.06
C GLU A 327 18.36 29.69 2.38
N GLU A 328 18.75 28.95 1.36
CA GLU A 328 19.27 27.58 1.48
C GLU A 328 20.49 27.47 2.42
N HIS A 329 21.37 28.46 2.39
CA HIS A 329 22.58 28.49 3.22
C HIS A 329 22.34 29.05 4.63
N HIS A 330 21.10 29.38 5.00
CA HIS A 330 20.81 29.87 6.34
C HIS A 330 21.09 28.78 7.38
N THR A 331 21.71 29.13 8.50
CA THR A 331 22.15 28.17 9.54
C THR A 331 21.03 27.23 10.00
N GLN A 332 19.82 27.76 10.22
CA GLN A 332 18.65 26.96 10.59
C GLN A 332 18.27 25.92 9.52
N VAL A 333 18.44 26.22 8.23
CA VAL A 333 18.16 25.28 7.15
C VAL A 333 19.20 24.16 7.11
N GLN A 334 20.47 24.50 7.31
CA GLN A 334 21.55 23.51 7.39
C GLN A 334 21.35 22.56 8.57
N TRP A 335 21.03 23.10 9.76
CA TRP A 335 20.71 22.30 10.95
C TRP A 335 19.51 21.39 10.74
N PHE A 336 18.48 21.89 10.04
CA PHE A 336 17.29 21.09 9.73
C PHE A 336 17.65 19.88 8.87
N TRP A 337 18.39 20.09 7.78
CA TRP A 337 18.78 19.00 6.90
C TRP A 337 19.68 17.97 7.59
N GLN A 338 20.65 18.44 8.37
CA GLN A 338 21.53 17.55 9.13
C GLN A 338 20.74 16.75 10.18
N THR A 339 19.79 17.39 10.87
CA THR A 339 18.89 16.72 11.80
C THR A 339 18.05 15.64 11.10
N LEU A 340 17.55 15.90 9.89
CA LEU A 340 16.77 14.92 9.13
C LEU A 340 17.64 13.77 8.59
N GLU A 341 18.93 14.02 8.31
CA GLU A 341 19.92 12.97 8.00
C GLU A 341 20.22 12.09 9.22
N ASP A 342 20.25 12.67 10.42
CA ASP A 342 20.45 11.95 11.68
C ASP A 342 19.21 11.14 12.13
N PHE A 343 18.03 11.41 11.55
CA PHE A 343 16.80 10.67 11.85
C PHE A 343 16.84 9.24 11.29
N SER A 344 16.26 8.30 12.05
CA SER A 344 15.96 6.97 11.52
C SER A 344 14.89 7.04 10.41
N ASN A 345 14.72 5.98 9.61
CA ASN A 345 13.67 6.01 8.59
C ASN A 345 12.27 6.13 9.21
N GLU A 346 12.04 5.51 10.37
CA GLU A 346 10.78 5.62 11.12
C GLU A 346 10.51 7.08 11.52
N GLU A 347 11.53 7.77 12.04
CA GLU A 347 11.44 9.21 12.36
C GLU A 347 11.19 10.05 11.09
N ARG A 348 11.82 9.72 9.95
CA ARG A 348 11.57 10.43 8.68
C ARG A 348 10.17 10.18 8.12
N VAL A 349 9.60 8.98 8.32
CA VAL A 349 8.19 8.68 7.99
C VAL A 349 7.24 9.50 8.86
N LEU A 350 7.49 9.60 10.16
CA LEU A 350 6.73 10.47 11.06
C LEU A 350 6.84 11.94 10.67
N PHE A 351 8.04 12.40 10.29
CA PHE A 351 8.24 13.73 9.73
C PHE A 351 7.41 13.95 8.47
N MET A 352 7.40 13.01 7.52
CA MET A 352 6.59 13.12 6.31
C MET A 352 5.09 13.24 6.62
N ARG A 353 4.58 12.45 7.57
CA ARG A 353 3.20 12.59 8.07
C ARG A 353 2.96 13.98 8.65
N PHE A 354 3.89 14.48 9.46
CA PHE A 354 3.78 15.81 10.07
C PHE A 354 3.71 16.93 9.02
N VAL A 355 4.51 16.91 7.96
CA VAL A 355 4.56 18.02 6.98
C VAL A 355 3.60 17.87 5.80
N SER A 356 3.10 16.67 5.51
CA SER A 356 2.30 16.38 4.30
C SER A 356 1.03 15.55 4.54
N GLY A 357 0.84 14.98 5.73
CA GLY A 357 -0.20 13.99 6.00
C GLY A 357 0.07 12.59 5.42
N ARG A 358 1.18 12.40 4.70
CA ARG A 358 1.50 11.15 3.98
C ARG A 358 2.67 10.41 4.62
N SER A 359 2.61 9.07 4.60
CA SER A 359 3.68 8.18 5.10
C SER A 359 4.70 7.78 4.03
N ARG A 360 4.40 8.06 2.76
CA ARG A 360 5.12 7.55 1.59
C ARG A 360 5.29 8.65 0.54
N LEU A 361 6.43 8.61 -0.16
CA LEU A 361 6.68 9.44 -1.33
C LEU A 361 6.40 8.64 -2.62
N PRO A 362 5.94 9.29 -3.70
CA PRO A 362 5.88 8.67 -5.01
C PRO A 362 7.25 8.08 -5.42
N ALA A 363 7.24 6.93 -6.10
CA ALA A 363 8.47 6.25 -6.53
C ALA A 363 9.34 7.08 -7.48
N ASN A 364 8.70 7.90 -8.33
CA ASN A 364 9.40 8.83 -9.21
C ASN A 364 9.35 10.24 -8.63
N THR A 365 10.50 10.88 -8.48
CA THR A 365 10.60 12.25 -7.98
C THR A 365 9.85 13.26 -8.86
N ALA A 366 9.72 12.98 -10.16
CA ALA A 366 8.96 13.82 -11.09
C ALA A 366 7.45 13.80 -10.83
N ASP A 367 6.95 12.75 -10.16
CA ASP A 367 5.53 12.61 -9.82
C ASP A 367 5.16 13.39 -8.54
N ILE A 368 6.13 14.03 -7.88
CA ILE A 368 5.92 14.91 -6.73
C ILE A 368 5.37 16.25 -7.24
N SER A 369 4.04 16.34 -7.35
CA SER A 369 3.33 17.51 -7.88
C SER A 369 3.45 18.75 -6.99
N GLN A 370 3.45 18.57 -5.67
CA GLN A 370 3.58 19.65 -4.69
C GLN A 370 5.01 19.67 -4.13
N ARG A 371 5.68 20.82 -4.28
CA ARG A 371 7.03 21.00 -3.75
C ARG A 371 7.01 21.18 -2.24
N PHE A 372 7.92 20.51 -1.55
CA PHE A 372 8.14 20.68 -0.10
C PHE A 372 8.55 22.14 0.17
N GLN A 373 7.96 22.78 1.17
CA GLN A 373 8.26 24.17 1.49
C GLN A 373 8.85 24.30 2.88
N ILE A 374 9.96 25.03 2.99
CA ILE A 374 10.53 25.42 4.28
C ILE A 374 10.36 26.94 4.40
N MET A 375 9.64 27.35 5.43
CA MET A 375 9.36 28.74 5.75
C MET A 375 9.92 29.07 7.13
N LYS A 376 10.66 30.17 7.24
CA LYS A 376 11.00 30.73 8.54
C LYS A 376 9.80 31.48 9.10
N VAL A 377 9.54 31.35 10.40
CA VAL A 377 8.49 32.11 11.07
C VAL A 377 9.06 32.91 12.23
N ASP A 378 8.50 34.09 12.46
CA ASP A 378 8.81 34.91 13.62
C ASP A 378 7.98 34.41 14.82
N ARG A 379 8.61 33.57 15.63
CA ARG A 379 8.05 32.96 16.85
C ARG A 379 9.11 32.99 17.93
N PRO A 380 8.73 32.84 19.22
CA PRO A 380 9.70 32.71 20.30
C PRO A 380 10.74 31.64 20.00
N TYR A 381 11.98 31.91 20.41
CA TYR A 381 13.09 30.98 20.26
C TYR A 381 12.75 29.63 20.85
N ASP A 382 13.20 28.57 20.19
CA ASP A 382 13.09 27.19 20.64
C ASP A 382 11.64 26.69 20.82
N SER A 383 10.68 27.37 20.19
CA SER A 383 9.29 26.91 20.09
C SER A 383 9.15 25.68 19.18
N LEU A 384 8.01 24.99 19.26
CA LEU A 384 7.73 23.84 18.40
C LEU A 384 7.54 24.30 16.94
N PRO A 385 8.05 23.52 15.97
CA PRO A 385 7.76 23.77 14.58
C PRO A 385 6.28 23.52 14.30
N THR A 386 5.74 24.18 13.27
CA THR A 386 4.38 23.92 12.79
C THR A 386 4.39 23.52 11.33
N SER A 387 3.33 22.90 10.87
CA SER A 387 3.19 22.49 9.47
C SER A 387 1.85 22.93 8.89
N GLN A 388 1.80 22.99 7.57
CA GLN A 388 0.56 23.08 6.82
C GLN A 388 0.55 21.94 5.81
N THR A 389 -0.07 20.82 6.19
CA THR A 389 -0.07 19.56 5.42
C THR A 389 -0.61 19.75 4.01
N CYS A 390 -1.71 20.50 3.85
CA CYS A 390 -2.30 20.86 2.56
C CYS A 390 -1.32 21.56 1.59
N PHE A 391 -0.28 22.21 2.12
CA PHE A 391 0.72 22.93 1.34
C PHE A 391 2.08 22.23 1.27
N PHE A 392 2.19 21.03 1.88
CA PHE A 392 3.46 20.34 2.11
C PHE A 392 4.52 21.29 2.67
N GLN A 393 4.18 21.99 3.75
CA GLN A 393 4.97 23.11 4.27
C GLN A 393 5.36 22.89 5.73
N LEU A 394 6.64 23.12 6.02
CA LEU A 394 7.23 23.23 7.36
C LEU A 394 7.50 24.70 7.71
N ARG A 395 7.07 25.11 8.89
CA ARG A 395 7.33 26.43 9.48
C ARG A 395 8.32 26.28 10.62
N LEU A 396 9.53 26.76 10.39
CA LEU A 396 10.65 26.67 11.32
C LEU A 396 10.76 27.95 12.15
N PRO A 397 10.58 27.88 13.49
CA PRO A 397 10.93 28.98 14.39
C PRO A 397 12.46 29.10 14.51
N PRO A 398 12.97 30.21 15.06
CA PRO A 398 14.40 30.34 15.33
C PRO A 398 14.81 29.39 16.47
N TYR A 399 15.82 28.55 16.24
CA TYR A 399 16.41 27.70 17.26
C TYR A 399 17.76 28.25 17.74
N SER A 400 18.08 28.06 19.02
CA SER A 400 19.34 28.46 19.64
C SER A 400 20.51 27.54 19.24
N SER A 401 20.22 26.26 18.93
CA SER A 401 21.19 25.27 18.47
C SER A 401 20.54 24.15 17.66
N GLN A 402 21.36 23.39 16.91
CA GLN A 402 20.91 22.18 16.20
C GLN A 402 20.31 21.14 17.16
N THR A 403 20.90 20.95 18.35
CA THR A 403 20.41 20.00 19.34
C THR A 403 18.98 20.33 19.76
N VAL A 404 18.70 21.60 20.06
CA VAL A 404 17.34 22.03 20.44
C VAL A 404 16.37 21.88 19.28
N MET A 405 16.77 22.21 18.05
CA MET A 405 15.96 21.95 16.85
C MET A 405 15.59 20.47 16.72
N SER A 406 16.57 19.58 16.91
CA SER A 406 16.39 18.14 16.82
C SER A 406 15.40 17.63 17.87
N GLU A 407 15.54 18.05 19.13
CA GLU A 407 14.61 17.71 20.20
C GLU A 407 13.18 18.22 19.92
N ARG A 408 13.04 19.45 19.43
CA ARG A 408 11.73 20.06 19.14
C ARG A 408 11.05 19.43 17.94
N LEU A 409 11.80 19.08 16.88
CA LEU A 409 11.29 18.32 15.74
C LEU A 409 10.84 16.92 16.18
N ARG A 410 11.67 16.18 16.91
CA ARG A 410 11.30 14.87 17.46
C ARG A 410 10.06 14.94 18.33
N TYR A 411 9.93 15.97 19.16
CA TYR A 411 8.73 16.17 19.96
C TYR A 411 7.50 16.38 19.06
N ALA A 412 7.57 17.27 18.07
CA ALA A 412 6.44 17.58 17.20
C ALA A 412 5.97 16.36 16.40
N ILE A 413 6.88 15.62 15.76
CA ILE A 413 6.51 14.47 14.92
C ILE A 413 5.93 13.29 15.71
N ASN A 414 6.26 13.16 17.00
CA ASN A 414 5.75 12.08 17.85
C ASN A 414 4.39 12.41 18.51
N ASN A 415 4.10 13.71 18.73
CA ASN A 415 2.93 14.15 19.49
C ASN A 415 1.80 14.73 18.61
N CYS A 416 2.09 15.20 17.39
CA CYS A 416 1.08 15.68 16.45
C CYS A 416 0.58 14.52 15.57
N ARG A 417 -0.38 13.74 16.08
CA ARG A 417 -0.92 12.55 15.39
C ARG A 417 -2.14 12.82 14.50
N SER A 418 -2.80 13.98 14.65
CA SER A 418 -3.98 14.39 13.86
C SER A 418 -3.85 15.84 13.38
N ILE A 419 -4.52 16.17 12.27
CA ILE A 419 -4.65 17.55 11.80
C ILE A 419 -5.55 18.29 12.80
N ASP A 420 -4.96 19.07 13.70
CA ASP A 420 -5.72 19.97 14.56
C ASP A 420 -6.36 21.05 13.69
N MET A 421 -7.68 20.96 13.50
CA MET A 421 -8.50 21.94 12.81
C MET A 421 -8.99 23.01 13.79
N ASP A 422 -8.16 23.39 14.77
CA ASP A 422 -8.55 24.34 15.81
C ASP A 422 -8.31 25.79 15.35
N ASN A 423 -9.42 26.47 15.04
CA ASN A 423 -9.69 27.91 15.19
C ASN A 423 -8.86 28.96 14.42
N TYR A 424 -7.76 28.62 13.73
CA TYR A 424 -6.95 29.65 13.06
C TYR A 424 -7.55 30.23 11.76
N MET A 425 -8.51 29.52 11.15
CA MET A 425 -9.23 29.99 9.95
C MET A 425 -10.41 30.91 10.29
N LEU A 426 -10.93 30.87 11.53
CA LEU A 426 -12.06 31.71 11.95
C LEU A 426 -11.62 33.09 12.41
N SER A 427 -10.44 33.22 13.05
CA SER A 427 -9.95 34.51 13.55
C SER A 427 -9.65 35.52 12.43
N ARG A 428 -9.18 35.06 11.26
CA ARG A 428 -8.81 35.96 10.15
C ARG A 428 -10.01 36.61 9.44
N ASN A 429 -11.21 36.04 9.59
CA ASN A 429 -12.43 36.61 9.03
C ASN A 429 -13.18 37.53 10.00
N VAL A 430 -12.83 37.51 11.29
CA VAL A 430 -13.42 38.40 12.30
C VAL A 430 -12.63 39.72 12.38
N ASP A 431 -11.29 39.65 12.26
CA ASP A 431 -10.43 40.84 12.34
C ASP A 431 -10.54 41.81 11.14
N ASN A 432 -11.19 41.40 10.05
CA ASN A 432 -11.44 42.25 8.87
C ASN A 432 -12.86 42.83 8.81
N ALA A 433 -13.73 42.52 9.79
CA ALA A 433 -15.13 42.97 9.81
C ALA A 433 -15.44 44.03 10.89
N GLU A 434 -14.54 44.25 11.86
CA GLU A 434 -14.71 45.26 12.92
C GLU A 434 -13.73 46.41 12.71
N GLY A 435 -13.98 47.24 11.69
CA GLY A 435 -13.06 48.32 11.35
C GLY A 435 -13.61 49.41 10.44
N SER A 436 -14.92 49.64 10.38
CA SER A 436 -15.49 50.91 9.90
C SER A 436 -17.00 50.95 10.19
N ASP A 437 -17.40 51.62 11.28
CA ASP A 437 -18.54 52.53 11.28
C ASP A 437 -18.82 53.03 12.70
N THR A 438 -18.08 54.08 13.09
CA THR A 438 -18.55 55.11 14.03
C THR A 438 -17.93 56.42 13.57
N ASP A 439 -18.71 57.30 12.97
CA ASP A 439 -19.01 58.63 13.54
C ASP A 439 -19.56 59.64 12.49
N TYR A 440 -20.73 60.19 12.84
CA TYR A 440 -21.43 61.40 12.36
C TYR A 440 -22.02 61.48 10.94
#